data_AF-A0A5K1GSN8-F1
#
_entry.id   AF-A0A5K1GSN8-F1
#
_cell.length_a   1.000
_cell.length_b   1.000
_cell.length_c   1.000
_cell.angle_alpha   90.00
_cell.angle_beta   90.00
_cell.angle_gamma   90.00
#
_symmetry.space_group_name_H-M   'P 1'
#
loop_
_entity.id
_entity.type
_entity.pdbx_description
1 polymer ?
#
loop_
_entity_poly.entity_id
_entity_poly.type
_entity_poly.pdbx_seq_one_letter_code
_entity_poly.pdbx_strand_id
1 'polypeptide(L)'
;VCEFVNSRLRMGVSSMEAKGSISRIRKCIRHLLTFGDQIDGESWEFVAEDLRLRSTFLFCDFNRFIAASPEDQKQPLTELANKLFHCMEE
;
A
#
# COMPACT_ATOMS: atom_id res chain seq x y z
N VAL A 1 -7.14 -10.86 5.44
CA VAL A 1 -5.71 -10.46 5.58
C VAL A 1 -5.49 -9.48 6.73
N CYS A 2 -6.51 -8.68 7.11
CA CYS A 2 -6.42 -7.63 8.13
C CYS A 2 -6.15 -8.08 9.59
N GLU A 3 -6.53 -9.28 10.03
CA GLU A 3 -6.40 -9.65 11.45
C GLU A 3 -5.04 -10.27 11.85
N PHE A 4 -4.21 -10.70 10.89
CA PHE A 4 -2.98 -11.45 11.22
C PHE A 4 -1.75 -10.56 11.52
N VAL A 5 -1.87 -9.24 11.38
CA VAL A 5 -0.70 -8.34 11.26
C VAL A 5 -0.45 -7.53 12.54
N ASN A 6 -1.44 -7.42 13.42
CA ASN A 6 -1.37 -6.57 14.61
C ASN A 6 -0.33 -7.00 15.68
N SER A 7 0.22 -8.22 15.62
CA SER A 7 1.17 -8.70 16.66
C SER A 7 2.65 -8.42 16.38
N ARG A 8 3.03 -7.88 15.21
CA ARG A 8 4.45 -7.87 14.77
C ARG A 8 5.16 -6.51 14.70
N LEU A 9 4.56 -5.43 15.20
CA LEU A 9 5.09 -4.06 15.12
C LEU A 9 6.21 -3.73 16.15
N ARG A 10 7.17 -4.63 16.37
CA ARG A 10 8.34 -4.41 17.27
C ARG A 10 9.70 -4.67 16.64
N MET A 11 9.82 -4.59 15.32
CA MET A 11 11.13 -4.64 14.65
C MET A 11 11.47 -3.25 14.13
N GLY A 12 12.53 -2.64 14.66
CA GLY A 12 12.99 -1.32 14.24
C GLY A 12 13.25 -1.28 12.73
N VAL A 13 12.56 -0.40 12.02
CA VAL A 13 12.72 -0.20 10.58
C VAL A 13 13.93 0.69 10.34
N SER A 14 14.88 0.26 9.51
CA SER A 14 16.02 1.12 9.17
C SER A 14 15.59 2.24 8.19
N SER A 15 16.24 3.40 8.27
CA SER A 15 15.98 4.54 7.37
C SER A 15 16.10 4.17 5.88
N MET A 16 16.98 3.23 5.54
CA MET A 16 17.18 2.72 4.18
C MET A 16 15.97 1.91 3.69
N GLU A 17 15.43 1.04 4.54
CA GLU A 17 14.26 0.22 4.22
C GLU A 17 13.00 1.08 4.08
N ALA A 18 12.82 2.09 4.92
CA ALA A 18 11.72 3.03 4.82
C ALA A 18 11.75 3.82 3.50
N LYS A 19 12.93 4.27 3.05
CA LYS A 19 13.10 4.92 1.74
C LYS A 19 12.72 3.99 0.58
N GLY A 20 13.10 2.72 0.65
CA GLY A 20 12.71 1.70 -0.33
C GLY A 20 11.19 1.52 -0.41
N SER A 21 10.53 1.42 0.74
CA SER A 21 9.07 1.30 0.82
C SER A 21 8.35 2.53 0.24
N ILE A 22 8.79 3.74 0.60
CA ILE A 22 8.22 4.99 0.05
C ILE A 22 8.36 5.04 -1.48
N SER A 23 9.50 4.62 -2.03
CA SER A 23 9.73 4.59 -3.48
C SER A 23 8.76 3.64 -4.19
N ARG A 24 8.55 2.44 -3.65
CA ARG A 24 7.61 1.45 -4.18
C ARG A 24 6.16 1.91 -4.07
N ILE A 25 5.77 2.50 -2.93
CA ILE A 25 4.44 3.12 -2.76
C ILE A 25 4.20 4.17 -3.85
N ARG A 26 5.14 5.11 -4.03
CA ARG A 26 5.03 6.16 -5.06
C ARG A 26 4.93 5.58 -6.47
N LYS A 27 5.69 4.52 -6.78
CA LYS A 27 5.65 3.86 -8.09
C LYS A 27 4.29 3.20 -8.33
N CYS A 28 3.74 2.53 -7.32
CA CYS A 28 2.45 1.89 -7.42
C CYS A 28 1.34 2.91 -7.63
N ILE A 29 1.28 3.97 -6.83
CA ILE A 29 0.25 5.03 -6.97
C ILE A 29 0.27 5.63 -8.39
N ARG A 30 1.46 5.91 -8.94
CA ARG A 30 1.55 6.40 -10.33
C ARG A 30 1.00 5.40 -11.35
N HIS A 31 1.29 4.11 -11.17
CA HIS A 31 0.76 3.06 -12.04
C HIS A 31 -0.77 2.99 -11.98
N LEU A 32 -1.34 3.09 -10.77
CA LEU A 32 -2.80 3.11 -10.58
C LEU A 32 -3.46 4.30 -11.28
N LEU A 33 -2.86 5.49 -11.18
CA LEU A 33 -3.35 6.67 -11.87
C LEU A 33 -3.32 6.53 -13.39
N THR A 34 -2.29 5.88 -13.93
CA THR A 34 -2.19 5.62 -15.39
C THR A 34 -3.29 4.70 -15.91
N PHE A 35 -3.77 3.74 -15.10
CA PHE A 35 -4.89 2.88 -15.50
C PHE A 35 -6.22 3.63 -15.56
N GLY A 36 -6.47 4.58 -14.65
CA GLY A 36 -7.69 5.38 -14.67
C GLY A 36 -7.94 6.12 -15.99
N ASP A 37 -6.87 6.40 -16.73
CA ASP A 37 -6.91 7.09 -18.03
C ASP A 37 -7.04 6.15 -19.24
N GLN A 38 -6.88 4.82 -19.06
CA GLN A 38 -6.65 3.87 -20.18
C GLN A 38 -7.53 2.62 -20.20
N ILE A 39 -8.45 2.43 -19.25
CA ILE A 39 -9.23 1.18 -19.19
C ILE A 39 -10.35 1.18 -20.23
N ASP A 40 -10.19 0.37 -21.28
CA ASP A 40 -11.28 -0.22 -22.02
C ASP A 40 -11.76 -1.51 -21.34
N GLY A 41 -12.99 -1.95 -21.66
CA GLY A 41 -13.68 -3.01 -20.91
C GLY A 41 -12.98 -4.38 -20.94
N GLU A 42 -12.17 -4.68 -21.96
CA GLU A 42 -11.43 -5.96 -22.05
C GLU A 42 -10.15 -5.97 -21.19
N SER A 43 -9.61 -4.80 -20.83
CA SER A 43 -8.39 -4.69 -20.03
C SER A 43 -8.62 -4.73 -18.52
N TRP A 44 -9.88 -4.59 -18.07
CA TRP A 44 -10.21 -4.43 -16.64
C TRP A 44 -9.83 -5.65 -15.79
N GLU A 45 -10.04 -6.88 -16.28
CA GLU A 45 -9.67 -8.09 -15.53
C GLU A 45 -8.17 -8.20 -15.30
N PHE A 46 -7.35 -7.83 -16.29
CA PHE A 46 -5.89 -7.82 -16.17
C PHE A 46 -5.42 -6.73 -15.20
N VAL A 47 -6.05 -5.55 -15.26
CA VAL A 47 -5.76 -4.45 -14.32
C VAL A 47 -6.16 -4.83 -12.90
N ALA A 48 -7.29 -5.49 -12.70
CA ALA A 48 -7.73 -5.96 -11.39
C ALA A 48 -6.77 -7.00 -10.80
N GLU A 49 -6.26 -7.93 -11.60
CA GLU A 49 -5.27 -8.91 -11.13
C GLU A 49 -3.90 -8.27 -10.80
N ASP A 50 -3.42 -7.36 -11.64
CA ASP A 50 -2.20 -6.58 -11.36
C ASP A 50 -2.36 -5.73 -10.09
N LEU A 51 -3.54 -5.14 -9.89
CA LEU A 51 -3.91 -4.38 -8.69
C LEU A 51 -3.84 -5.25 -7.44
N ARG A 52 -4.43 -6.45 -7.48
CA ARG A 52 -4.45 -7.41 -6.36
C ARG A 52 -3.06 -7.93 -6.00
N LEU A 53 -2.24 -8.24 -7.00
CA LEU A 53 -0.85 -8.63 -6.76
C LEU A 53 -0.07 -7.49 -6.10
N ARG A 54 -0.24 -6.26 -6.58
CA ARG A 54 0.45 -5.09 -6.03
C ARG A 54 -0.04 -4.70 -4.64
N SER A 55 -1.33 -4.84 -4.33
CA SER A 55 -1.89 -4.49 -3.02
C SER A 55 -1.19 -5.27 -1.90
N THR A 56 -0.87 -6.53 -2.12
CA THR A 56 -0.15 -7.38 -1.17
C THR A 56 1.23 -6.82 -0.82
N PHE A 57 2.01 -6.40 -1.84
CA PHE A 57 3.32 -5.79 -1.60
C PHE A 57 3.20 -4.38 -1.02
N LEU A 58 2.21 -3.62 -1.47
CA LEU A 58 1.93 -2.27 -1.00
C LEU A 58 1.59 -2.26 0.48
N PHE A 59 0.83 -3.25 0.95
CA PHE A 59 0.47 -3.42 2.35
C PHE A 59 1.70 -3.59 3.25
N CYS A 60 2.67 -4.41 2.83
CA CYS A 60 3.94 -4.55 3.53
C CYS A 60 4.72 -3.23 3.59
N ASP A 61 4.75 -2.48 2.49
CA ASP A 61 5.43 -1.19 2.43
C ASP A 61 4.75 -0.11 3.29
N PHE A 62 3.42 -0.06 3.31
CA PHE A 62 2.65 0.85 4.17
C PHE A 62 2.86 0.54 5.64
N ASN A 63 2.83 -0.74 6.05
CA ASN A 63 3.11 -1.11 7.43
C ASN A 63 4.52 -0.67 7.87
N ARG A 64 5.52 -0.85 7.00
CA ARG A 64 6.88 -0.41 7.28
C ARG A 64 6.99 1.11 7.36
N PHE A 65 6.30 1.83 6.50
CA PHE A 65 6.24 3.29 6.51
C PHE A 65 5.56 3.83 7.77
N ILE A 66 4.40 3.28 8.14
CA ILE A 66 3.65 3.66 9.35
C ILE A 66 4.48 3.34 10.60
N ALA A 67 5.11 2.16 10.67
CA ALA A 67 5.95 1.79 11.81
C ALA A 67 7.15 2.74 12.00
N ALA A 68 7.70 3.28 10.91
CA ALA A 68 8.80 4.24 10.92
C ALA A 68 8.35 5.70 11.11
N SER A 69 7.04 5.98 11.14
CA SER A 69 6.51 7.34 11.25
C SER A 69 6.43 7.79 12.72
N PRO A 70 6.48 9.12 12.98
CA PRO A 70 6.18 9.69 14.29
C PRO A 70 4.82 9.22 14.84
N GLU A 71 4.73 9.06 16.16
CA GLU A 71 3.55 8.46 16.82
C GLU A 71 2.25 9.21 16.51
N ASP A 72 2.30 10.55 16.47
CA ASP A 72 1.21 11.44 16.13
C ASP A 72 0.72 11.28 14.68
N GLN A 73 1.55 10.72 13.79
CA GLN A 73 1.21 10.47 12.39
C GLN A 73 0.73 9.04 12.12
N LYS A 74 0.93 8.10 13.03
CA LYS A 74 0.61 6.68 12.78
C LYS A 74 -0.88 6.45 12.56
N GLN A 75 -1.74 7.03 13.40
CA GLN A 75 -3.19 6.87 13.27
C GLN A 75 -3.73 7.41 11.93
N PRO A 76 -3.48 8.68 11.53
CA PRO A 76 -4.00 9.19 10.27
C PRO A 76 -3.44 8.43 9.05
N LEU A 77 -2.19 7.97 9.10
CA LEU A 77 -1.61 7.15 8.03
C LEU A 77 -2.24 5.76 7.96
N THR A 78 -2.58 5.16 9.11
CA THR A 78 -3.28 3.87 9.17
C THR A 78 -4.69 3.99 8.60
N GLU A 79 -5.43 5.04 8.95
CA GLU A 79 -6.76 5.31 8.40
C GLU A 79 -6.72 5.52 6.87
N LEU A 80 -5.71 6.26 6.38
CA LEU A 80 -5.50 6.44 4.94
C LEU A 80 -5.20 5.12 4.24
N ALA A 81 -4.29 4.31 4.79
CA ALA A 81 -3.94 3.01 4.23
C ALA A 81 -5.17 2.09 4.18
N ASN A 82 -5.95 2.02 5.25
CA ASN A 82 -7.17 1.21 5.31
C ASN A 82 -8.18 1.62 4.23
N LYS A 83 -8.42 2.93 4.06
CA LYS A 83 -9.31 3.43 3.00
C LYS A 83 -8.80 3.06 1.60
N LEU A 84 -7.49 3.21 1.36
CA LEU A 84 -6.89 2.84 0.09
C LEU A 84 -7.08 1.36 -0.22
N PHE A 85 -6.77 0.47 0.73
CA PHE A 85 -6.90 -0.97 0.51
C PHE A 85 -8.34 -1.42 0.38
N HIS A 86 -9.27 -0.80 1.11
CA HIS A 86 -10.69 -1.05 0.92
C HIS A 86 -11.14 -0.74 -0.53
N CYS A 87 -10.71 0.38 -1.09
CA CYS A 87 -11.00 0.73 -2.48
C CYS A 87 -10.30 -0.16 -3.52
N MET A 88 -9.29 -0.94 -3.13
CA MET A 88 -8.61 -1.90 -4.01
C MET A 88 -9.23 -3.30 -3.95
N GLU A 89 -10.02 -3.60 -2.91
CA GLU A 89 -10.71 -4.89 -2.72
C GLU A 89 -12.16 -4.88 -3.24
N GLU A 90 -12.78 -3.70 -3.35
CA GLU A 90 -14.10 -3.49 -4.00
C GLU A 90 -13.99 -3.42 -5.54
#